data_AF-A0A939QBE8-F1
#
_entry.id   AF-A0A939QBE8-F1
#
_cell.length_a   1.000
_cell.length_b   1.000
_cell.length_c   1.000
_cell.angle_alpha   90.00
_cell.angle_beta   90.00
_cell.angle_gamma   90.00
#
_symmetry.space_group_name_H-M   'P 1'
#
loop_
_entity.id
_entity.type
_entity.pdbx_description
1 polymer ?
#
loop_
_entity_poly.entity_id
_entity_poly.type
_entity_poly.pdbx_seq_one_letter_code
_entity_poly.pdbx_strand_id
1 'polypeptide(L)'
;MNTALRRALTSPLASALGVCAFTLIPGRAFPRWTRHGLTWASAGGVAIVVATPGAGEKILGRERADRAGARVQPHPAARLALASLAAALMAGAWMFSWWADEKTERALRKLRLPFPRLWIGIALGATEFWSETQRRAQRTVVGRGNERDG
;
A
#
# COMPACT_ATOMS: atom_id res chain seq x y z
N MET A 1 -24.53 2.72 -10.21
CA MET A 1 -23.73 3.17 -9.05
C MET A 1 -23.54 4.68 -9.15
N ASN A 2 -24.01 5.45 -8.16
CA ASN A 2 -24.12 6.92 -8.24
C ASN A 2 -22.73 7.59 -8.30
N THR A 3 -22.53 8.54 -9.21
CA THR A 3 -21.25 9.27 -9.41
C THR A 3 -20.79 10.03 -8.16
N ALA A 4 -21.72 10.49 -7.32
CA ALA A 4 -21.43 11.12 -6.03
C ALA A 4 -20.80 10.16 -5.01
N LEU A 5 -21.33 8.93 -4.91
CA LEU A 5 -20.81 7.90 -4.00
C LEU A 5 -19.40 7.48 -4.41
N ARG A 6 -19.15 7.36 -5.73
CA ARG A 6 -17.83 7.04 -6.27
C ARG A 6 -16.81 8.12 -5.95
N ARG A 7 -17.17 9.40 -6.07
CA ARG A 7 -16.29 10.53 -5.68
C ARG A 7 -15.98 10.54 -4.19
N ALA A 8 -16.98 10.28 -3.35
CA ALA A 8 -16.80 10.20 -1.90
C ALA A 8 -15.81 9.09 -1.51
N LEU A 9 -15.94 7.91 -2.12
CA LEU A 9 -15.06 6.76 -1.89
C LEU A 9 -13.63 6.96 -2.43
N THR A 10 -13.43 7.83 -3.42
CA THR A 10 -12.10 8.22 -3.95
C THR A 10 -11.52 9.47 -3.31
N SER A 11 -12.12 9.98 -2.23
CA SER A 11 -11.59 11.16 -1.53
C SER A 11 -10.36 10.80 -0.68
N PRO A 12 -9.41 11.74 -0.48
CA PRO A 12 -8.25 11.53 0.41
C PRO A 12 -8.69 11.22 1.85
N LEU A 13 -9.82 11.79 2.24
CA LEU A 13 -10.44 11.55 3.53
C LEU A 13 -10.93 10.12 3.65
N ALA A 14 -11.55 9.56 2.62
CA ALA A 14 -12.01 8.16 2.66
C ALA A 14 -10.85 7.17 2.77
N SER A 15 -9.73 7.39 2.06
CA SER A 15 -8.54 6.53 2.19
C SER A 15 -7.90 6.68 3.57
N ALA A 16 -7.71 7.91 4.07
CA ALA A 16 -7.17 8.17 5.40
C ALA A 16 -8.04 7.56 6.51
N LEU A 17 -9.37 7.72 6.43
CA LEU A 17 -10.32 7.12 7.38
C LEU A 17 -10.31 5.60 7.31
N GLY A 18 -10.17 5.01 6.12
CA GLY A 18 -10.02 3.57 5.96
C GLY A 18 -8.77 3.03 6.66
N VAL A 19 -7.64 3.72 6.50
CA VAL A 19 -6.38 3.38 7.19
C VAL A 19 -6.54 3.53 8.71
N CYS A 20 -7.09 4.65 9.18
CA CYS A 20 -7.40 4.86 10.61
C CYS A 20 -8.26 3.73 11.18
N ALA A 21 -9.35 3.38 10.49
CA ALA A 21 -10.27 2.33 10.91
C ALA A 21 -9.57 0.97 11.00
N PHE A 22 -8.70 0.66 10.04
CA PHE A 22 -7.97 -0.60 10.03
C PHE A 22 -6.96 -0.71 11.19
N THR A 23 -6.33 0.40 11.56
CA THR A 23 -5.30 0.45 12.63
C THR A 23 -5.87 0.34 14.05
N LEU A 24 -7.19 0.54 14.20
CA LEU A 24 -7.89 0.35 15.47
C LEU A 24 -7.91 -1.12 15.90
N ILE A 25 -7.84 -2.06 14.95
CA ILE A 25 -7.80 -3.50 15.26
C ILE A 25 -6.36 -3.88 15.59
N PRO A 26 -6.08 -4.30 16.83
CA PRO A 26 -4.72 -4.64 17.19
C PRO A 26 -4.23 -5.88 16.44
N GLY A 27 -3.04 -5.78 15.84
CA GLY A 27 -2.40 -6.91 15.18
C GLY A 27 -2.32 -8.15 16.09
N ARG A 28 -2.15 -7.91 17.40
CA ARG A 28 -2.11 -8.97 18.42
C ARG A 28 -3.42 -9.75 18.61
N ALA A 29 -4.59 -9.18 18.26
CA ALA A 29 -5.87 -9.85 18.39
C ALA A 29 -6.09 -10.92 17.29
N PHE A 30 -5.33 -10.84 16.19
CA PHE A 30 -5.41 -11.87 15.17
C PHE A 30 -4.74 -13.16 15.65
N PRO A 31 -5.41 -14.32 15.50
CA PRO A 31 -4.79 -15.62 15.69
C PRO A 31 -3.51 -15.77 14.85
N ARG A 32 -2.56 -16.58 15.33
CA ARG A 32 -1.29 -16.81 14.62
C ARG A 32 -1.51 -17.32 13.19
N TRP A 33 -2.52 -18.18 12.98
CA TRP A 33 -2.86 -18.70 11.65
C TRP A 33 -3.33 -17.60 10.70
N THR A 34 -4.10 -16.61 11.19
CA THR A 34 -4.60 -15.51 10.36
C THR A 34 -3.46 -14.59 9.94
N ARG A 35 -2.53 -14.27 10.85
CA ARG A 35 -1.36 -13.45 10.50
C ARG A 35 -0.49 -14.16 9.47
N HIS A 36 -0.26 -15.46 9.67
CA HIS A 36 0.52 -16.26 8.73
C HIS A 36 -0.17 -16.31 7.36
N GLY A 37 -1.48 -16.55 7.32
CA GLY A 37 -2.27 -16.52 6.10
C GLY A 37 -2.18 -15.17 5.39
N LEU A 38 -2.34 -14.06 6.11
CA LEU A 38 -2.28 -12.72 5.52
C LEU A 38 -0.90 -12.43 4.93
N THR A 39 0.17 -12.77 5.65
CA THR A 39 1.55 -12.58 5.21
C THR A 39 1.86 -13.40 3.95
N TRP A 40 1.57 -14.71 3.97
CA TRP A 40 1.90 -15.59 2.85
C TRP A 40 0.96 -15.43 1.65
N ALA A 41 -0.33 -15.16 1.87
CA ALA A 41 -1.26 -14.88 0.78
C ALA A 41 -0.86 -13.59 0.04
N SER A 42 -0.47 -12.54 0.77
CA SER A 42 0.03 -11.30 0.17
C SER A 42 1.33 -11.53 -0.61
N ALA A 43 2.30 -12.22 0.00
CA ALA A 43 3.58 -12.51 -0.62
C ALA A 43 3.42 -13.38 -1.88
N GLY A 44 2.58 -14.43 -1.81
CA GLY A 44 2.22 -15.27 -2.94
C GLY A 44 1.50 -14.50 -4.04
N GLY A 45 0.57 -13.61 -3.68
CA GLY A 45 -0.10 -12.73 -4.63
C GLY A 45 0.89 -11.84 -5.41
N VAL A 46 1.82 -11.19 -4.70
CA VAL A 46 2.89 -10.40 -5.34
C VAL A 46 3.77 -11.28 -6.23
N ALA A 47 4.17 -12.46 -5.75
CA ALA A 47 4.97 -13.41 -6.53
C ALA A 47 4.29 -13.78 -7.85
N ILE A 48 3.00 -14.10 -7.80
CA ILE A 48 2.20 -14.47 -8.98
C ILE A 48 2.14 -13.30 -9.97
N VAL A 49 1.89 -12.08 -9.49
CA VAL A 49 1.81 -10.89 -10.35
C VAL A 49 3.16 -10.60 -11.03
N VAL A 50 4.27 -10.76 -10.31
CA VAL A 50 5.61 -10.52 -10.86
C VAL A 50 6.05 -11.64 -11.80
N ALA A 51 5.71 -12.89 -11.49
CA ALA A 51 6.06 -14.05 -12.31
C ALA A 51 5.22 -14.14 -13.61
N THR A 52 3.98 -13.65 -13.58
CA THR A 52 3.05 -13.78 -14.71
C THR A 52 3.22 -12.63 -15.70
N PRO A 53 3.64 -12.90 -16.96
CA PRO A 53 3.75 -11.85 -17.97
C PRO A 53 2.38 -11.21 -18.24
N GLY A 54 2.35 -9.88 -18.28
CA GLY A 54 1.13 -9.11 -18.54
C GLY A 54 0.13 -9.02 -17.38
N ALA A 55 0.33 -9.74 -16.27
CA ALA A 55 -0.54 -9.62 -15.09
C ALA A 55 -0.48 -8.21 -14.49
N GLY A 56 0.73 -7.62 -14.43
CA GLY A 56 0.92 -6.24 -14.00
C GLY A 56 0.12 -5.23 -14.84
N GLU A 57 0.00 -5.43 -16.16
CA GLU A 57 -0.77 -4.53 -17.03
C GLU A 57 -2.28 -4.63 -16.79
N LYS A 58 -2.76 -5.86 -16.61
CA LYS A 58 -4.17 -6.13 -16.31
C LYS A 58 -4.58 -5.58 -14.95
N ILE A 59 -3.66 -5.57 -13.98
CA ILE A 59 -3.93 -5.13 -12.60
C ILE A 59 -3.67 -3.63 -12.39
N LEU A 60 -2.61 -3.07 -12.98
CA LEU A 60 -2.20 -1.67 -12.78
C LEU A 60 -2.77 -0.70 -13.84
N GLY A 61 -3.48 -1.22 -14.85
CA GLY A 61 -4.05 -0.44 -15.94
C GLY A 61 -3.03 -0.16 -17.06
N ARG A 62 -3.53 -0.15 -18.31
CA ARG A 62 -2.73 0.01 -19.54
C ARG A 62 -1.90 1.30 -19.56
N GLU A 63 -2.40 2.39 -18.97
CA GLU A 63 -1.71 3.69 -18.94
C GLU A 63 -0.38 3.71 -18.16
N ARG A 64 -0.19 2.84 -17.16
CA ARG A 64 1.10 2.69 -16.47
C ARG A 64 2.05 1.76 -17.22
N ALA A 65 1.49 0.83 -18.00
CA ALA A 65 2.25 -0.12 -18.80
C ALA A 65 2.98 0.57 -19.96
N ASP A 66 2.37 1.61 -20.53
CA ASP A 66 2.88 2.36 -21.69
C ASP A 66 4.02 3.33 -21.33
N ARG A 67 4.09 3.83 -20.09
CA ARG A 67 5.23 4.66 -19.61
C ARG A 67 6.49 3.83 -19.32
N ALA A 68 6.36 2.52 -19.10
CA ALA A 68 7.50 1.61 -19.00
C ALA A 68 7.95 1.20 -20.41
N GLY A 69 8.49 2.18 -21.15
CA GLY A 69 8.94 2.02 -22.52
C GLY A 69 9.89 0.83 -22.71
N ALA A 70 9.76 0.18 -23.87
CA ALA A 70 10.61 -0.91 -24.37
C ALA A 70 10.84 -2.06 -23.38
N ARG A 71 9.85 -2.94 -23.25
CA ARG A 71 9.96 -4.16 -22.46
C ARG A 71 10.91 -5.15 -23.13
N VAL A 72 12.19 -5.08 -22.78
CA VAL A 72 13.05 -6.27 -22.81
C VAL A 72 12.34 -7.28 -21.92
N GLN A 73 11.75 -8.33 -22.50
CA GLN A 73 11.12 -9.38 -21.73
C GLN A 73 12.21 -10.07 -20.92
N PRO A 74 12.22 -9.95 -19.58
CA PRO A 74 13.25 -10.62 -18.79
C PRO A 74 13.11 -12.12 -18.98
N HIS A 75 14.25 -12.80 -19.06
CA HIS A 75 14.34 -14.25 -19.15
C HIS A 75 13.50 -14.89 -18.02
N PRO A 76 12.81 -16.02 -18.24
CA PRO A 76 11.94 -16.65 -17.23
C PRO A 76 12.65 -16.88 -15.88
N ALA A 77 13.93 -17.23 -15.88
CA ALA A 77 14.74 -17.35 -14.67
C ALA A 77 14.87 -16.02 -13.89
N ALA A 78 15.10 -14.90 -14.60
CA ALA A 78 15.19 -13.58 -14.00
C ALA A 78 13.83 -13.13 -13.43
N ARG A 79 12.71 -13.49 -14.08
CA ARG A 79 11.36 -13.25 -13.56
C ARG A 79 11.09 -14.01 -12.27
N LEU A 80 11.48 -15.29 -12.22
CA LEU A 80 11.35 -16.10 -11.02
C LEU A 80 12.16 -15.51 -9.85
N ALA A 81 13.39 -15.09 -10.12
CA ALA A 81 14.25 -14.44 -9.12
C ALA A 81 13.67 -13.10 -8.62
N LEU A 82 13.12 -12.28 -9.53
CA LEU A 82 12.43 -11.05 -9.15
C LEU A 82 11.15 -11.33 -8.36
N ALA A 83 10.38 -12.36 -8.74
CA ALA A 83 9.16 -12.75 -8.05
C ALA A 83 9.45 -13.26 -6.64
N SER A 84 10.48 -14.08 -6.46
CA SER A 84 10.88 -14.59 -5.15
C SER A 84 11.40 -13.47 -4.25
N LEU A 85 12.21 -12.54 -4.80
CA LEU A 85 12.68 -11.36 -4.06
C LEU A 85 11.50 -10.48 -3.64
N ALA A 86 10.57 -10.19 -4.56
CA ALA A 86 9.40 -9.38 -4.25
C ALA A 86 8.50 -10.04 -3.19
N ALA A 87 8.31 -11.36 -3.27
CA ALA A 87 7.58 -12.13 -2.26
C ALA A 87 8.27 -12.07 -0.89
N ALA A 88 9.58 -12.24 -0.85
CA ALA A 88 10.38 -12.17 0.37
C ALA A 88 10.32 -10.77 1.00
N LEU A 89 10.45 -9.71 0.20
CA LEU A 89 10.30 -8.33 0.67
C LEU A 89 8.90 -8.07 1.21
N MET A 90 7.86 -8.55 0.54
CA MET A 90 6.49 -8.41 1.00
C MET A 90 6.24 -9.15 2.32
N ALA A 91 6.74 -10.38 2.44
CA ALA A 91 6.67 -11.15 3.68
C ALA A 91 7.43 -10.46 4.81
N GLY A 92 8.64 -9.96 4.54
CA GLY A 92 9.44 -9.19 5.48
C GLY A 92 8.75 -7.90 5.94
N ALA A 93 8.14 -7.16 5.01
CA ALA A 93 7.37 -5.95 5.32
C ALA A 93 6.19 -6.25 6.24
N TRP A 94 5.47 -7.34 6.01
CA TRP A 94 4.40 -7.80 6.91
C TRP A 94 4.92 -8.18 8.29
N MET A 95 5.98 -8.98 8.37
CA MET A 95 6.59 -9.36 9.65
C MET A 95 7.06 -8.14 10.44
N PHE A 96 7.71 -7.20 9.75
CA PHE A 96 8.13 -5.93 10.34
C PHE A 96 6.94 -5.10 10.81
N SER A 97 5.86 -5.04 10.03
CA SER A 97 4.63 -4.34 10.41
C SER A 97 4.05 -4.90 11.71
N TRP A 98 3.95 -6.23 11.85
CA TRP A 98 3.49 -6.86 13.08
C TRP A 98 4.38 -6.53 14.29
N TRP A 99 5.69 -6.57 14.09
CA TRP A 99 6.65 -6.24 15.14
C TRP A 99 6.58 -4.76 15.54
N ALA A 100 6.54 -3.85 14.56
CA ALA A 100 6.48 -2.41 14.77
C ALA A 100 5.19 -2.01 15.49
N ASP A 101 4.06 -2.63 15.12
CA ASP A 101 2.76 -2.45 15.77
C ASP A 101 2.83 -2.77 17.27
N GLU A 102 3.42 -3.91 17.63
CA GLU A 102 3.60 -4.31 19.03
C GLU A 102 4.54 -3.37 19.80
N LYS A 103 5.64 -2.93 19.18
CA LYS A 103 6.61 -2.03 19.82
C LYS A 103 6.03 -0.64 20.03
N THR A 104 5.29 -0.14 19.05
CA THR A 104 4.62 1.17 19.11
C THR A 104 3.58 1.17 20.22
N GLU A 105 2.74 0.13 20.30
CA GLU A 105 1.75 0.03 21.37
C GLU A 105 2.42 -0.02 22.76
N ARG A 106 3.50 -0.80 22.93
CA ARG A 106 4.27 -0.84 24.18
C ARG A 106 4.88 0.52 24.53
N ALA A 107 5.43 1.24 23.55
CA ALA A 107 6.01 2.56 23.74
C ALA A 107 4.96 3.59 24.17
N LEU A 108 3.81 3.63 23.50
CA LEU A 108 2.70 4.54 23.85
C LEU A 108 2.12 4.25 25.25
N ARG A 109 2.06 2.97 25.64
CA ARG A 109 1.67 2.57 27.01
C ARG A 109 2.69 3.05 28.05
N LYS A 110 3.99 2.99 27.76
CA LYS A 110 5.03 3.54 28.65
C LYS A 110 4.90 5.06 28.82
N LEU A 111 4.49 5.75 27.75
CA LEU A 111 4.16 7.18 27.77
C LEU A 111 2.81 7.49 28.44
N ARG A 112 2.11 6.48 29.00
CA ARG A 112 0.79 6.60 29.64
C ARG A 112 -0.29 7.24 28.77
N LEU A 113 -0.16 7.12 27.45
CA LEU A 113 -1.17 7.67 26.54
C LEU A 113 -2.45 6.82 26.61
N PRO A 114 -3.61 7.46 26.84
CA PRO A 114 -4.88 6.77 26.76
C PRO A 114 -5.15 6.37 25.31
N PHE A 115 -5.65 5.14 25.11
CA PHE A 115 -5.99 4.59 23.80
C PHE A 115 -4.87 4.67 22.74
N PRO A 116 -3.73 3.95 22.91
CA PRO A 116 -2.59 3.96 21.98
C PRO A 116 -2.96 3.82 20.49
N ARG A 117 -3.99 3.01 20.20
CA ARG A 117 -4.46 2.72 18.84
C ARG A 117 -5.05 3.93 18.14
N LEU A 118 -5.75 4.78 18.89
CA LEU A 118 -6.30 6.01 18.35
C LEU A 118 -5.18 6.93 17.86
N TRP A 119 -4.10 7.06 18.64
CA TRP A 119 -2.94 7.88 18.27
C TRP A 119 -2.19 7.33 17.05
N ILE A 120 -2.00 6.02 16.97
CA ILE A 120 -1.38 5.39 15.79
C ILE A 120 -2.24 5.64 14.55
N GLY A 121 -3.56 5.45 14.66
CA GLY A 121 -4.50 5.72 13.57
C GLY A 121 -4.46 7.16 13.11
N ILE A 122 -4.51 8.12 14.04
CA ILE A 122 -4.40 9.56 13.72
C ILE A 122 -3.08 9.86 13.00
N ALA A 123 -1.95 9.34 13.48
CA ALA A 123 -0.65 9.56 12.87
C ALA A 123 -0.57 9.00 11.44
N LEU A 124 -1.08 7.79 11.23
CA LEU A 124 -1.11 7.15 9.91
C LEU A 124 -2.08 7.85 8.96
N GLY A 125 -3.27 8.23 9.43
CA GLY A 125 -4.24 8.98 8.67
C GLY A 125 -3.71 10.35 8.23
N ALA A 126 -3.01 11.06 9.11
CA ALA A 126 -2.36 12.32 8.78
C ALA A 126 -1.24 12.14 7.74
N THR A 127 -0.46 11.08 7.86
CA THR A 127 0.62 10.75 6.91
C THR A 127 0.05 10.41 5.52
N GLU A 128 -1.03 9.65 5.45
CA GLU A 128 -1.69 9.30 4.19
C GLU A 128 -2.37 10.52 3.55
N PHE A 129 -3.04 11.34 4.36
CA PHE A 129 -3.62 12.61 3.91
C PHE A 129 -2.55 13.53 3.31
N TRP A 130 -1.41 13.68 4.00
CA TRP A 130 -0.27 14.45 3.51
C TRP A 130 0.32 13.88 2.21
N SER A 131 0.46 12.56 2.15
CA SER A 131 0.98 11.90 0.94
C SER A 131 0.07 12.10 -0.26
N GLU A 132 -1.24 12.03 -0.07
CA GLU A 132 -2.23 12.23 -1.13
C GLU A 132 -2.30 13.71 -1.58
N THR A 133 -2.18 14.67 -0.66
CA THR A 133 -2.12 16.10 -1.04
C THR A 133 -0.87 16.41 -1.85
N GLN A 134 0.29 15.84 -1.50
CA GLN A 134 1.53 15.96 -2.28
C GLN A 134 1.38 15.36 -3.69
N ARG A 135 0.78 14.17 -3.82
CA ARG A 135 0.53 13.54 -5.13
C ARG A 135 -0.38 14.40 -6.01
N ARG A 136 -1.40 15.06 -5.43
CA ARG A 136 -2.30 15.95 -6.17
C ARG A 136 -1.59 17.22 -6.63
N ALA A 137 -0.80 17.84 -5.75
CA ALA A 137 -0.02 19.02 -6.09
C ALA A 137 0.94 18.75 -7.27
N GLN A 138 1.61 17.59 -7.27
CA GLN A 138 2.50 17.19 -8.37
C GLN A 138 1.75 17.01 -9.70
N ARG A 139 0.56 16.39 -9.69
CA ARG A 139 -0.24 16.23 -10.92
C ARG A 139 -0.68 17.57 -11.53
N THR A 140 -1.06 18.54 -10.70
CA THR A 140 -1.42 19.89 -11.20
C THR A 140 -0.24 20.63 -11.82
N VAL A 141 0.97 20.44 -11.28
CA VAL A 141 2.19 21.05 -11.86
C VAL A 141 2.52 20.40 -13.21
N VAL A 142 2.49 19.06 -13.29
CA VAL A 142 2.76 18.32 -14.54
C VAL A 142 1.70 18.63 -15.61
N GLY A 143 0.43 18.73 -15.24
CA GLY A 143 -0.66 19.08 -16.17
C GLY A 143 -0.48 20.47 -16.81
N ARG A 144 -0.06 21.47 -16.02
CA ARG A 144 0.24 22.81 -16.55
C ARG A 144 1.49 22.89 -17.41
N GLY A 145 2.45 21.99 -17.22
CA GLY A 145 3.62 21.88 -18.09
C GLY A 145 3.24 21.45 -19.50
N ASN A 146 2.41 20.41 -19.62
CA ASN A 146 1.95 19.91 -20.92
C ASN A 146 1.11 20.91 -21.73
N GLU A 147 0.40 21.86 -21.09
CA GLU A 147 -0.39 22.89 -21.78
C GLU A 147 0.46 24.07 -22.30
N ARG A 148 1.72 24.21 -21.85
CA ARG A 148 2.63 25.26 -22.34
C ARG A 148 3.50 24.81 -23.51
N ASP A 149 3.67 23.50 -23.66
CA ASP A 149 4.57 22.89 -24.63
C ASP A 149 3.84 22.32 -25.87
N GLY A 150 2.51 22.51 -25.98
CA GLY A 150 1.68 22.12 -27.12
C GLY A 150 0.95 23.31 -27.72
#